data_AF-V5HN86-F1
#
_entry.id   AF-V5HN86-F1
#
_cell.length_a   1.000
_cell.length_b   1.000
_cell.length_c   1.000
_cell.angle_alpha   90.00
_cell.angle_beta   90.00
_cell.angle_gamma   90.00
#
_symmetry.space_group_name_H-M   'P 1'
#
loop_
_entity.id
_entity.type
_entity.pdbx_description
1 polymer ?
#
loop_
_entity_poly.entity_id
_entity_poly.type
_entity_poly.pdbx_seq_one_letter_code
_entity_poly.pdbx_strand_id
1 'polypeptide(L)'
;MNTLRGTICLWLCLMCAGVECWPKVRLSSRQERDKESATVTILYLIDTTVNTTDENVKTFIGFVNTQAEQFLLSFFNLKTILRNKTEYVKDNPGLKTLMKQNNNPDFIYTEGTIYNLTSYYSSRTRPDIICLVTGRQISNGDDVYKGYGYTTQKTLCESAVTMLLAYSLDHHPAISQMLAEMIRNSVDPKKVPYVHQQWSNLTDSMRKYLSECQGSFGPEEPPEGPPQPSTEKQEVP
;
A
#
# COMPACT_ATOMS: atom_id res chain seq x y z
N MET A 1 2.05 4.46 80.01
CA MET A 1 3.15 5.16 79.34
C MET A 1 3.86 4.19 78.40
N ASN A 2 3.75 4.45 77.10
CA ASN A 2 4.78 4.23 76.07
C ASN A 2 5.29 2.81 75.71
N THR A 3 4.41 1.80 75.61
CA THR A 3 4.82 0.50 75.03
C THR A 3 3.92 -0.04 73.91
N LEU A 4 2.84 0.66 73.54
CA LEU A 4 2.00 0.26 72.39
C LEU A 4 2.26 1.07 71.11
N ARG A 5 2.96 2.20 71.22
CA ARG A 5 3.26 3.10 70.08
C ARG A 5 4.52 2.70 69.31
N GLY A 6 5.40 1.90 69.91
CA GLY A 6 6.64 1.43 69.27
C GLY A 6 6.47 0.19 68.40
N THR A 7 5.50 -0.67 68.72
CA THR A 7 5.25 -1.94 68.01
C THR A 7 4.50 -1.76 66.70
N ILE A 8 3.69 -0.70 66.56
CA ILE A 8 2.99 -0.37 65.29
C ILE A 8 3.96 0.23 64.26
N CYS A 9 4.97 1.02 64.69
CA CYS A 9 5.99 1.55 63.79
C CYS A 9 6.89 0.45 63.19
N LEU A 10 7.20 -0.61 63.96
CA LEU A 10 7.99 -1.73 63.46
C LEU A 10 7.25 -2.58 62.41
N TRP A 11 5.92 -2.67 62.48
CA TRP A 11 5.11 -3.37 61.49
C TRP A 11 4.92 -2.59 60.18
N LEU A 12 4.93 -1.25 60.22
CA LEU A 12 4.87 -0.42 59.01
C LEU A 12 6.23 -0.36 58.26
N CYS A 13 7.35 -0.54 58.95
CA CYS A 13 8.67 -0.56 58.29
C CYS A 13 8.93 -1.84 57.48
N LEU A 14 8.31 -2.97 57.83
CA LEU A 14 8.48 -4.24 57.10
C LEU A 14 7.72 -4.30 55.77
N MET A 15 6.69 -3.46 55.58
CA MET A 15 6.02 -3.30 54.27
C MET A 15 6.84 -2.44 53.29
N CYS A 16 7.84 -1.69 53.78
CA CYS A 16 8.71 -0.85 52.95
C CYS A 16 10.07 -1.50 52.62
N ALA A 17 10.45 -2.60 53.28
CA ALA A 17 11.72 -3.29 53.05
C ALA A 17 11.58 -4.60 52.22
N GLY A 18 10.36 -4.95 51.80
CA GLY A 18 10.10 -6.07 50.87
C GLY A 18 10.26 -5.72 49.39
N VAL A 19 10.90 -4.59 49.06
CA VAL A 19 11.36 -4.24 47.70
C VAL A 19 12.84 -4.58 47.55
N GLU A 20 13.25 -5.73 48.08
CA GLU A 20 14.45 -6.38 47.58
C GLU A 20 14.17 -6.81 46.16
N CYS A 21 14.68 -5.99 45.25
CA CYS A 21 15.09 -6.31 43.90
C CYS A 21 14.50 -7.63 43.42
N TRP A 22 13.31 -7.55 42.81
CA TRP A 22 13.04 -8.43 41.69
C TRP A 22 14.32 -8.48 40.86
N PRO A 23 14.75 -9.67 40.41
CA PRO A 23 15.85 -9.71 39.48
C PRO A 23 15.50 -8.68 38.42
N LYS A 24 16.52 -8.03 37.89
CA LYS A 24 16.44 -7.36 36.61
C LYS A 24 16.12 -8.46 35.59
N VAL A 25 14.93 -9.05 35.67
CA VAL A 25 14.06 -9.33 34.56
C VAL A 25 14.01 -7.98 33.89
N ARG A 26 15.05 -7.74 33.07
CA ARG A 26 14.79 -7.38 31.70
C ARG A 26 13.61 -8.27 31.35
N LEU A 27 12.40 -7.71 31.51
CA LEU A 27 11.40 -7.90 30.51
C LEU A 27 12.23 -7.68 29.27
N SER A 28 12.64 -8.79 28.64
CA SER A 28 12.89 -8.73 27.23
C SER A 28 11.58 -8.13 26.78
N SER A 29 11.59 -6.82 26.58
CA SER A 29 11.25 -6.27 25.29
C SER A 29 11.24 -7.48 24.39
N ARG A 30 10.05 -8.00 24.13
CA ARG A 30 9.84 -8.54 22.82
C ARG A 30 10.35 -7.39 21.94
N GLN A 31 11.64 -7.42 21.60
CA GLN A 31 12.01 -7.65 20.23
C GLN A 31 11.07 -8.76 19.78
N GLU A 32 9.85 -8.34 19.48
CA GLU A 32 9.09 -8.76 18.35
C GLU A 32 10.17 -8.85 17.30
N ARG A 33 10.79 -10.05 17.21
CA ARG A 33 11.88 -10.37 16.28
C ARG A 33 11.51 -9.60 15.05
N ASP A 34 12.27 -8.56 14.70
CA ASP A 34 11.86 -7.56 13.71
C ASP A 34 11.17 -8.34 12.61
N LYS A 35 9.82 -8.33 12.61
CA LYS A 35 9.07 -9.26 11.78
C LYS A 35 9.33 -8.69 10.40
N GLU A 36 10.28 -9.29 9.71
CA GLU A 36 10.84 -8.79 8.47
C GLU A 36 9.67 -8.42 7.57
N SER A 37 9.57 -7.13 7.27
CA SER A 37 8.43 -6.57 6.58
C SER A 37 8.63 -6.82 5.09
N ALA A 38 7.65 -7.44 4.44
CA ALA A 38 7.64 -7.46 2.98
C ALA A 38 7.25 -6.07 2.47
N THR A 39 7.85 -5.61 1.37
CA THR A 39 7.48 -4.34 0.72
C THR A 39 7.03 -4.64 -0.70
N VAL A 40 5.88 -4.06 -1.09
CA VAL A 40 5.36 -4.10 -2.46
C VAL A 40 5.18 -2.66 -2.92
N THR A 41 5.69 -2.34 -4.10
CA THR A 41 5.57 -0.99 -4.67
C THR A 41 4.34 -0.86 -5.56
N ILE A 42 3.58 0.21 -5.37
CA ILE A 42 2.38 0.52 -6.16
C ILE A 42 2.53 1.87 -6.83
N LEU A 43 2.49 1.91 -8.16
CA LEU A 43 2.30 3.15 -8.90
C LEU A 43 0.81 3.37 -9.15
N TYR A 44 0.23 4.36 -8.46
CA TYR A 44 -1.13 4.79 -8.70
C TYR A 44 -1.18 5.78 -9.87
N LEU A 45 -1.97 5.45 -10.89
CA LEU A 45 -2.28 6.33 -12.01
C LEU A 45 -3.68 6.89 -11.82
N ILE A 46 -3.79 8.20 -11.61
CA ILE A 46 -5.09 8.85 -11.40
C ILE A 46 -5.67 9.20 -12.77
N ASP A 47 -6.74 8.49 -13.13
CA ASP A 47 -7.47 8.75 -14.36
C ASP A 47 -8.09 10.15 -14.34
N THR A 48 -8.24 10.72 -15.52
CA THR A 48 -8.88 12.02 -15.77
C THR A 48 -10.35 12.09 -15.34
N THR A 49 -10.96 10.94 -15.04
CA THR A 49 -12.37 10.81 -14.63
C THR A 49 -12.55 10.97 -13.12
N VAL A 50 -11.45 10.91 -12.35
CA VAL A 50 -11.45 11.20 -10.92
C VAL A 50 -11.52 12.72 -10.74
N ASN A 51 -12.75 13.24 -10.65
CA ASN A 51 -13.00 14.67 -10.48
C ASN A 51 -13.00 15.07 -9.00
N THR A 52 -11.81 15.20 -8.41
CA THR A 52 -11.63 15.58 -7.01
C THR A 52 -10.32 16.33 -6.80
N THR A 53 -10.05 16.79 -5.57
CA THR A 53 -8.80 17.47 -5.22
C THR A 53 -7.66 16.49 -5.00
N ASP A 54 -6.42 16.94 -5.20
CA ASP A 54 -5.23 16.13 -4.94
C ASP A 54 -5.14 15.69 -3.46
N GLU A 55 -5.66 16.51 -2.54
CA GLU A 55 -5.76 16.18 -1.11
C GLU A 55 -6.72 15.00 -0.86
N ASN A 56 -7.86 14.98 -1.56
CA ASN A 56 -8.81 13.87 -1.48
C ASN A 56 -8.24 12.60 -2.09
N VAL A 57 -7.51 12.69 -3.20
CA VAL A 57 -6.78 11.55 -3.79
C VAL A 57 -5.75 11.01 -2.81
N LYS A 58 -4.94 11.88 -2.19
CA LYS A 58 -3.93 11.49 -1.20
C LYS A 58 -4.57 10.80 0.00
N THR A 59 -5.68 11.35 0.50
CA THR A 59 -6.45 10.80 1.61
C THR A 59 -7.02 9.41 1.25
N PHE A 60 -7.65 9.29 0.09
CA PHE A 60 -8.17 8.03 -0.43
C PHE A 60 -7.08 6.95 -0.52
N ILE A 61 -5.94 7.25 -1.15
CA ILE A 61 -4.83 6.29 -1.28
C ILE A 61 -4.28 5.91 0.09
N GLY A 62 -4.15 6.88 1.00
CA GLY A 62 -3.70 6.62 2.38
C GLY A 62 -4.61 5.64 3.11
N PHE A 63 -5.93 5.83 3.03
CA PHE A 63 -6.89 4.90 3.62
C PHE A 63 -6.88 3.53 2.96
N VAL A 64 -6.83 3.49 1.63
CA VAL A 64 -6.82 2.25 0.85
C VAL A 64 -5.59 1.41 1.17
N ASN A 65 -4.39 2.00 1.16
CA ASN A 65 -3.16 1.29 1.49
C ASN A 65 -3.18 0.79 2.94
N THR A 66 -3.49 1.67 3.89
CA THR A 66 -3.44 1.32 5.32
C THR A 66 -4.35 0.14 5.64
N GLN A 67 -5.57 0.11 5.11
CA GLN A 67 -6.49 -1.00 5.35
C GLN A 67 -6.14 -2.24 4.53
N ALA A 68 -5.68 -2.09 3.28
CA ALA A 68 -5.21 -3.22 2.50
C ALA A 68 -4.03 -3.94 3.20
N GLU A 69 -3.10 -3.20 3.78
CA GLU A 69 -2.01 -3.75 4.60
C GLU A 69 -2.53 -4.53 5.81
N GLN A 70 -3.59 -4.05 6.48
CA GLN A 70 -4.22 -4.76 7.59
C GLN A 70 -4.89 -6.07 7.13
N PHE A 71 -5.59 -6.06 5.99
CA PHE A 71 -6.17 -7.28 5.42
C PHE A 71 -5.09 -8.30 5.03
N LEU A 72 -4.00 -7.86 4.41
CA LEU A 72 -2.86 -8.71 4.05
C LEU A 72 -2.17 -9.27 5.30
N LEU A 73 -1.96 -8.43 6.32
CA LEU A 73 -1.42 -8.85 7.61
C LEU A 73 -2.30 -9.91 8.27
N SER A 74 -3.61 -9.68 8.34
CA SER A 74 -4.56 -10.63 8.92
C SER A 74 -4.54 -11.96 8.18
N PHE A 75 -4.51 -11.92 6.85
CA PHE A 75 -4.60 -13.12 6.04
C PHE A 75 -3.29 -13.94 6.02
N PHE A 76 -2.14 -13.29 5.85
CA PHE A 76 -0.83 -13.94 5.74
C PHE A 76 -0.07 -14.06 7.06
N ASN A 77 -0.51 -13.38 8.13
CA ASN A 77 0.26 -13.18 9.36
C ASN A 77 1.67 -12.61 9.10
N LEU A 78 1.78 -11.78 8.06
CA LEU A 78 3.01 -11.16 7.57
C LEU A 78 2.76 -9.67 7.35
N LYS A 79 3.60 -8.83 7.97
CA LYS A 79 3.55 -7.38 7.71
C LYS A 79 4.00 -7.12 6.27
N THR A 80 3.06 -6.61 5.47
CA THR A 80 3.31 -6.20 4.09
C THR A 80 3.11 -4.70 4.02
N ILE A 81 4.09 -3.96 3.50
CA ILE A 81 4.08 -2.51 3.36
C ILE A 81 3.81 -2.18 1.90
N LEU A 82 2.77 -1.40 1.63
CA LEU A 82 2.41 -0.92 0.30
C LEU A 82 3.02 0.45 0.08
N ARG A 83 4.28 0.48 -0.36
CA ARG A 83 4.97 1.73 -0.70
C ARG A 83 4.41 2.25 -2.02
N ASN A 84 3.89 3.48 -2.05
CA ASN A 84 3.24 3.99 -3.24
C ASN A 84 3.84 5.29 -3.78
N LYS A 85 3.66 5.50 -5.09
CA LYS A 85 3.82 6.78 -5.78
C LYS A 85 2.52 7.06 -6.55
N THR A 86 2.16 8.33 -6.68
CA THR A 86 0.98 8.76 -7.43
C THR A 86 1.41 9.60 -8.63
N GLU A 87 0.89 9.29 -9.80
CA GLU A 87 1.03 10.06 -11.03
C GLU A 87 -0.36 10.33 -11.62
N TYR A 88 -0.55 11.47 -12.28
CA TYR A 88 -1.82 11.83 -12.88
C TYR A 88 -1.77 11.64 -14.39
N VAL A 89 -2.77 10.94 -14.94
CA VAL A 89 -2.90 10.71 -16.39
C VAL A 89 -2.98 12.04 -17.15
N LYS A 90 -3.62 13.07 -16.57
CA LYS A 90 -3.76 14.40 -17.18
C LYS A 90 -2.42 15.07 -17.50
N ASP A 91 -1.37 14.76 -16.73
CA ASP A 91 -0.06 15.43 -16.78
C ASP A 91 0.93 14.71 -17.71
N ASN A 92 0.57 13.52 -18.21
CA ASN A 92 1.38 12.76 -19.15
C ASN A 92 0.64 12.61 -20.50
N PRO A 93 1.10 13.28 -21.58
CA PRO A 93 0.44 13.22 -22.89
C PRO A 93 0.30 11.80 -23.48
N GLY A 94 1.29 10.94 -23.22
CA GLY A 94 1.27 9.53 -23.65
C GLY A 94 0.18 8.73 -22.94
N LEU A 95 0.13 8.81 -21.61
CA LEU A 95 -0.93 8.19 -20.82
C LEU A 95 -2.31 8.75 -21.17
N LYS A 96 -2.43 10.06 -21.36
CA LYS A 96 -3.69 10.71 -21.75
C LYS A 96 -4.20 10.18 -23.09
N THR A 97 -3.32 9.99 -24.06
CA THR A 97 -3.68 9.43 -25.38
C THR A 97 -4.10 7.96 -25.25
N LEU A 98 -3.36 7.17 -24.48
CA LEU A 98 -3.64 5.78 -24.20
C LEU A 98 -4.98 5.61 -23.46
N MET A 99 -5.29 6.47 -22.49
CA MET A 99 -6.55 6.42 -21.73
C MET A 99 -7.76 6.89 -22.55
N LYS A 100 -7.60 7.83 -23.49
CA LYS A 100 -8.69 8.21 -24.40
C LYS A 100 -9.22 7.04 -25.23
N GLN A 101 -8.36 6.09 -25.59
CA GLN A 101 -8.75 4.91 -26.37
C GLN A 101 -9.47 3.85 -25.53
N ASN A 102 -9.22 3.84 -24.21
CA ASN A 102 -9.71 2.81 -23.30
C ASN A 102 -10.89 3.26 -22.42
N ASN A 103 -11.12 4.57 -22.33
CA ASN A 103 -12.20 5.17 -21.56
C ASN A 103 -13.45 5.35 -22.45
N ASN A 104 -14.42 4.46 -22.30
CA ASN A 104 -15.78 4.71 -22.76
C ASN A 104 -16.45 5.73 -21.79
N PRO A 105 -17.37 6.60 -22.26
CA PRO A 105 -18.13 7.50 -21.39
C PRO A 105 -18.80 6.86 -20.17
N ASP A 106 -19.09 5.56 -20.20
CA ASP A 106 -19.85 4.89 -19.14
C ASP A 106 -18.99 3.92 -18.30
N PHE A 107 -17.96 3.30 -18.90
CA PHE A 107 -17.14 2.28 -18.23
C PHE A 107 -15.69 2.24 -18.73
N ILE A 108 -14.81 1.60 -17.96
CA ILE A 108 -13.45 1.25 -18.41
C ILE A 108 -13.47 -0.11 -19.11
N TYR A 109 -12.88 -0.19 -20.31
CA TYR A 109 -12.64 -1.47 -20.98
C TYR A 109 -11.51 -2.23 -20.29
N THR A 110 -11.84 -3.20 -19.43
CA THR A 110 -10.92 -3.75 -18.42
C THR A 110 -9.64 -4.37 -19.00
N GLU A 111 -9.79 -5.43 -19.80
CA GLU A 111 -8.66 -6.20 -20.34
C GLU A 111 -7.81 -5.37 -21.31
N GLY A 112 -8.45 -4.55 -22.16
CA GLY A 112 -7.71 -3.64 -23.05
C GLY A 112 -6.93 -2.58 -22.29
N THR A 113 -7.49 -2.04 -21.19
CA THR A 113 -6.78 -1.09 -20.32
C THR A 113 -5.59 -1.73 -19.65
N ILE A 114 -5.77 -2.93 -19.08
CA ILE A 114 -4.70 -3.70 -18.44
C ILE A 114 -3.58 -3.99 -19.45
N TYR A 115 -3.93 -4.49 -20.64
CA TYR A 115 -2.97 -4.78 -21.70
C TYR A 115 -2.18 -3.55 -22.13
N ASN A 116 -2.86 -2.43 -22.38
CA ASN A 116 -2.25 -1.19 -22.85
C ASN A 116 -1.33 -0.58 -21.80
N LEU A 117 -1.75 -0.53 -20.53
CA LEU A 117 -0.90 -0.03 -19.44
C LEU A 117 0.30 -0.95 -19.18
N THR A 118 0.09 -2.27 -19.17
CA THR A 118 1.20 -3.24 -19.06
C THR A 118 2.23 -3.03 -20.17
N SER A 119 1.77 -2.86 -21.41
CA SER A 119 2.63 -2.59 -22.57
C SER A 119 3.37 -1.27 -22.43
N TYR A 120 2.68 -0.21 -21.99
CA TYR A 120 3.26 1.13 -21.82
C TYR A 120 4.42 1.16 -20.82
N TYR A 121 4.32 0.36 -19.74
CA TYR A 121 5.34 0.29 -18.69
C TYR A 121 6.37 -0.84 -18.86
N SER A 122 6.21 -1.72 -19.85
CA SER A 122 7.11 -2.86 -20.08
C SER A 122 8.59 -2.49 -20.22
N SER A 123 8.90 -1.30 -20.76
CA SER A 123 10.25 -0.77 -20.95
C SER A 123 10.56 0.46 -20.08
N ARG A 124 9.77 0.72 -19.03
CA ARG A 124 9.87 1.91 -18.17
C ARG A 124 10.20 1.53 -16.72
N THR A 125 9.80 2.39 -15.78
CA THR A 125 9.80 2.09 -14.35
C THR A 125 9.07 0.78 -14.10
N ARG A 126 9.62 -0.02 -13.18
CA ARG A 126 9.12 -1.35 -12.87
C ARG A 126 8.62 -1.37 -11.44
N PRO A 127 7.48 -0.75 -11.10
CA PRO A 127 6.83 -1.03 -9.82
C PRO A 127 6.33 -2.48 -9.82
N ASP A 128 6.07 -3.04 -8.64
CA ASP A 128 5.48 -4.38 -8.53
C ASP A 128 4.02 -4.37 -9.01
N ILE A 129 3.33 -3.24 -8.80
CA ILE A 129 1.94 -3.02 -9.20
C ILE A 129 1.80 -1.66 -9.90
N ILE A 130 1.06 -1.64 -11.01
CA ILE A 130 0.55 -0.44 -11.68
C ILE A 130 -0.95 -0.42 -11.45
N CYS A 131 -1.49 0.58 -10.76
CA CYS A 131 -2.89 0.62 -10.39
C CYS A 131 -3.56 1.87 -10.96
N LEU A 132 -4.44 1.70 -11.96
CA LEU A 132 -5.25 2.78 -12.48
C LEU A 132 -6.43 3.03 -11.56
N VAL A 133 -6.50 4.22 -10.97
CA VAL A 133 -7.62 4.68 -10.15
C VAL A 133 -8.58 5.47 -11.03
N THR A 134 -9.83 5.02 -11.15
CA THR A 134 -10.81 5.61 -12.05
C THR A 134 -12.11 6.01 -11.35
N GLY A 135 -12.73 7.10 -11.81
CA GLY A 135 -14.08 7.48 -11.43
C GLY A 135 -15.17 6.78 -12.25
N ARG A 136 -14.79 5.97 -13.26
CA ARG A 136 -15.73 5.21 -14.09
C ARG A 136 -16.08 3.87 -13.46
N GLN A 137 -17.22 3.33 -13.88
CA GLN A 137 -17.57 1.97 -13.55
C GLN A 137 -16.57 0.98 -14.15
N ILE A 138 -16.14 0.02 -13.35
CA ILE A 138 -15.31 -1.10 -13.79
C ILE A 138 -16.24 -2.28 -14.12
N SER A 139 -16.34 -2.62 -15.39
CA SER A 139 -17.16 -3.72 -15.90
C SER A 139 -16.38 -4.54 -16.92
N ASN A 140 -16.47 -5.86 -16.85
CA ASN A 140 -15.85 -6.75 -17.83
C ASN A 140 -16.77 -7.10 -19.00
N GLY A 141 -17.93 -6.45 -19.12
CA GLY A 141 -18.91 -6.69 -20.19
C GLY A 141 -19.88 -7.85 -19.95
N ASP A 142 -19.70 -8.60 -18.85
CA ASP A 142 -20.67 -9.58 -18.34
C ASP A 142 -21.56 -8.94 -17.26
N ASP A 143 -22.57 -9.65 -16.74
CA ASP A 143 -23.39 -9.26 -15.57
C ASP A 143 -22.58 -9.12 -14.26
N VAL A 144 -21.25 -9.16 -14.32
CA VAL A 144 -20.35 -9.07 -13.17
C VAL A 144 -19.87 -7.62 -12.99
N TYR A 145 -20.61 -6.89 -12.16
CA TYR A 145 -20.17 -5.61 -11.62
C TYR A 145 -18.98 -5.84 -10.67
N LYS A 146 -17.74 -5.88 -11.17
CA LYS A 146 -16.54 -5.81 -10.31
C LYS A 146 -16.32 -4.37 -9.85
N GLY A 147 -17.28 -3.85 -9.08
CA GLY A 147 -17.50 -2.42 -8.86
C GLY A 147 -16.34 -1.67 -8.19
N TYR A 148 -15.42 -2.35 -7.51
CA TYR A 148 -14.32 -1.71 -6.79
C TYR A 148 -12.93 -1.95 -7.37
N GLY A 149 -12.74 -2.98 -8.21
CA GLY A 149 -11.44 -3.26 -8.79
C GLY A 149 -11.42 -4.48 -9.69
N TYR A 150 -10.40 -4.56 -10.55
CA TYR A 150 -10.24 -5.65 -11.51
C TYR A 150 -8.77 -5.91 -11.85
N THR A 151 -8.39 -7.18 -11.84
CA THR A 151 -7.18 -7.70 -12.48
C THR A 151 -7.34 -9.20 -12.77
N THR A 152 -6.59 -9.71 -13.74
CA THR A 152 -6.51 -11.14 -14.10
C THR A 152 -5.07 -11.66 -14.05
N GLN A 153 -4.09 -10.78 -13.84
CA GLN A 153 -2.67 -11.11 -13.86
C GLN A 153 -2.24 -11.81 -12.57
N LYS A 154 -1.32 -12.79 -12.67
CA LYS A 154 -0.85 -13.63 -11.56
C LYS A 154 0.67 -13.68 -11.44
N THR A 155 1.31 -12.57 -11.77
CA THR A 155 2.77 -12.47 -11.97
C THR A 155 3.43 -11.53 -10.97
N LEU A 156 2.80 -11.27 -9.81
CA LEU A 156 3.33 -10.35 -8.79
C LEU A 156 4.78 -10.74 -8.43
N CYS A 157 5.68 -9.76 -8.25
CA CYS A 157 7.12 -9.95 -8.04
C CYS A 157 7.92 -10.57 -9.22
N GLU A 158 7.27 -11.11 -10.28
CA GLU A 158 7.96 -11.57 -11.50
C GLU A 158 7.97 -10.48 -12.57
N SER A 159 6.81 -9.87 -12.76
CA SER A 159 6.59 -8.69 -13.59
C SER A 159 5.61 -7.76 -12.89
N ALA A 160 5.56 -6.50 -13.35
CA ALA A 160 4.55 -5.58 -12.86
C ALA A 160 3.15 -6.17 -13.11
N VAL A 161 2.29 -6.09 -12.10
CA VAL A 161 0.88 -6.45 -12.20
C VAL A 161 0.07 -5.18 -12.40
N THR A 162 -0.73 -5.14 -13.46
CA THR A 162 -1.65 -4.03 -13.72
C THR A 162 -3.02 -4.32 -13.11
N MET A 163 -3.54 -3.35 -12.38
CA MET A 163 -4.83 -3.40 -11.69
C MET A 163 -5.66 -2.17 -12.02
N LEU A 164 -6.97 -2.32 -11.95
CA LEU A 164 -7.94 -1.23 -11.98
C LEU A 164 -8.57 -1.12 -10.60
N LEU A 165 -8.79 0.09 -10.14
CA LEU A 165 -9.38 0.38 -8.84
C LEU A 165 -10.38 1.53 -8.99
N ALA A 166 -11.56 1.38 -8.39
CA ALA A 166 -12.56 2.44 -8.39
C ALA A 166 -12.17 3.52 -7.37
N TYR A 167 -12.43 4.78 -7.71
CA TYR A 167 -12.34 5.89 -6.78
C TYR A 167 -13.68 6.09 -6.06
N SER A 168 -13.67 5.97 -4.73
CA SER A 168 -14.75 6.45 -3.88
C SER A 168 -14.21 6.64 -2.47
N LEU A 169 -14.25 7.86 -1.95
CA LEU A 169 -13.90 8.10 -0.55
C LEU A 169 -14.86 7.36 0.37
N ASP A 170 -16.18 7.43 0.14
CA ASP A 170 -17.17 6.80 1.02
C ASP A 170 -17.06 5.27 1.09
N HIS A 171 -16.68 4.63 -0.03
CA HIS A 171 -16.54 3.18 -0.12
C HIS A 171 -15.09 2.70 0.05
N HIS A 172 -14.21 3.56 0.58
CA HIS A 172 -12.80 3.21 0.76
C HIS A 172 -12.57 1.89 1.52
N PRO A 173 -13.36 1.45 2.53
CA PRO A 173 -13.12 0.17 3.21
C PRO A 173 -13.28 -1.04 2.28
N ALA A 174 -14.34 -1.07 1.46
CA ALA A 174 -14.59 -2.14 0.50
C ALA A 174 -13.55 -2.15 -0.62
N ILE A 175 -13.13 -0.96 -1.06
CA ILE A 175 -12.06 -0.80 -2.06
C ILE A 175 -10.70 -1.27 -1.50
N SER A 176 -10.44 -1.02 -0.23
CA SER A 176 -9.22 -1.49 0.46
C SER A 176 -9.16 -3.02 0.51
N GLN A 177 -10.29 -3.65 0.84
CA GLN A 177 -10.41 -5.11 0.81
C GLN A 177 -10.19 -5.64 -0.61
N MET A 178 -10.82 -5.03 -1.61
CA MET A 178 -10.65 -5.39 -3.01
C MET A 178 -9.18 -5.30 -3.45
N LEU A 179 -8.45 -4.23 -3.07
CA LEU A 179 -7.02 -4.13 -3.36
C LEU A 179 -6.23 -5.29 -2.75
N ALA A 180 -6.44 -5.59 -1.47
CA ALA A 180 -5.76 -6.71 -0.80
C ALA A 180 -6.08 -8.06 -1.47
N GLU A 181 -7.33 -8.28 -1.87
CA GLU A 181 -7.76 -9.48 -2.59
C GLU A 181 -7.10 -9.58 -3.96
N MET A 182 -7.03 -8.48 -4.73
CA MET A 182 -6.33 -8.45 -6.01
C MET A 182 -4.84 -8.73 -5.86
N ILE A 183 -4.17 -8.15 -4.85
CA ILE A 183 -2.76 -8.45 -4.54
C ILE A 183 -2.58 -9.94 -4.26
N ARG A 184 -3.40 -10.51 -3.38
CA ARG A 184 -3.37 -11.96 -3.08
C ARG A 184 -3.62 -12.81 -4.32
N ASN A 185 -4.61 -12.45 -5.14
CA ASN A 185 -4.98 -13.17 -6.36
C ASN A 185 -3.92 -13.07 -7.45
N SER A 186 -3.03 -12.08 -7.34
CA SER A 186 -1.93 -11.86 -8.29
C SER A 186 -0.66 -12.63 -7.96
N VAL A 187 -0.62 -13.35 -6.83
CA VAL A 187 0.48 -14.25 -6.47
C VAL A 187 0.46 -15.47 -7.39
N ASP A 188 1.64 -15.88 -7.90
CA ASP A 188 1.75 -17.10 -8.71
C ASP A 188 1.47 -18.34 -7.85
N PRO A 189 0.36 -19.07 -8.11
CA PRO A 189 0.02 -20.27 -7.34
C PRO A 189 1.01 -21.42 -7.54
N LYS A 190 1.89 -21.37 -8.55
CA LYS A 190 2.97 -22.36 -8.71
C LYS A 190 4.09 -22.15 -7.69
N LYS A 191 4.39 -20.89 -7.35
CA LYS A 191 5.40 -20.52 -6.34
C LYS A 191 4.85 -20.54 -4.92
N VAL A 192 3.59 -20.14 -4.73
CA VAL A 192 2.88 -20.25 -3.46
C VAL A 192 1.60 -21.07 -3.65
N PRO A 193 1.72 -22.41 -3.61
CA PRO A 193 0.55 -23.28 -3.65
C PRO A 193 -0.43 -22.95 -2.52
N TYR A 194 -1.72 -23.06 -2.82
CA TYR A 194 -2.80 -22.84 -1.86
C TYR A 194 -2.77 -21.43 -1.21
N VAL A 195 -2.31 -20.40 -1.93
CA VAL A 195 -2.27 -19.00 -1.44
C VAL A 195 -3.62 -18.47 -0.94
N HIS A 196 -4.73 -19.10 -1.34
CA HIS A 196 -6.08 -18.75 -0.89
C HIS A 196 -6.57 -19.51 0.35
N GLN A 197 -5.79 -20.47 0.85
CA GLN A 197 -6.12 -21.29 2.02
C GLN A 197 -5.19 -20.89 3.16
N GLN A 198 -5.71 -20.73 4.38
CA GLN A 198 -4.86 -20.52 5.54
C GLN A 198 -4.29 -21.86 6.01
N TRP A 199 -3.10 -22.20 5.52
CA TRP A 199 -2.37 -23.41 5.86
C TRP A 199 -1.07 -23.08 6.59
N SER A 200 -0.49 -24.07 7.28
CA SER A 200 0.58 -23.84 8.29
C SER A 200 1.82 -23.12 7.76
N ASN A 201 2.16 -23.29 6.48
CA ASN A 201 3.39 -22.75 5.89
C ASN A 201 3.17 -21.52 5.01
N LEU A 202 1.94 -20.98 4.97
CA LEU A 202 1.60 -19.84 4.11
C LEU A 202 2.46 -18.61 4.43
N THR A 203 2.64 -18.28 5.71
CA THR A 203 3.41 -17.10 6.14
C THR A 203 4.85 -17.13 5.64
N ASP A 204 5.55 -18.25 5.78
CA ASP A 204 6.95 -18.35 5.35
C ASP A 204 7.08 -18.43 3.82
N SER A 205 6.14 -19.12 3.15
CA SER A 205 6.08 -19.17 1.69
C SER A 205 5.83 -17.79 1.09
N MET A 206 4.91 -17.02 1.66
CA MET A 206 4.64 -15.64 1.26
C MET A 206 5.79 -14.70 1.57
N ARG A 207 6.47 -14.87 2.72
CA ARG A 207 7.67 -14.08 3.03
C ARG A 207 8.74 -14.28 1.97
N LYS A 208 9.02 -15.53 1.61
CA LYS A 208 9.97 -15.86 0.55
C LYS A 208 9.52 -15.28 -0.79
N TYR A 209 8.26 -15.46 -1.16
CA TYR A 209 7.72 -14.94 -2.43
C TYR A 209 7.85 -13.42 -2.53
N LEU A 210 7.40 -12.69 -1.51
CA LEU A 210 7.46 -11.22 -1.51
C LEU A 210 8.88 -10.67 -1.39
N SER A 211 9.86 -11.46 -0.94
CA SER A 211 11.28 -11.07 -0.99
C SER A 211 11.82 -10.99 -2.43
N GLU A 212 11.13 -11.59 -3.40
CA GLU A 212 11.47 -11.49 -4.82
C GLU A 212 10.93 -10.20 -5.47
N CYS A 213 10.05 -9.46 -4.79
CA CYS A 213 9.57 -8.16 -5.28
C CYS A 213 10.71 -7.14 -5.29
N GLN A 214 11.03 -6.62 -6.48
CA GLN A 214 12.13 -5.68 -6.71
C GLN A 214 11.64 -4.36 -7.29
N GLY A 215 10.35 -4.06 -7.10
CA GLY A 215 9.73 -2.93 -7.73
C GLY A 215 10.35 -1.60 -7.31
N SER A 216 10.46 -0.67 -8.26
CA SER A 216 11.02 0.66 -8.04
C SER A 216 10.35 1.70 -8.94
N PHE A 217 10.33 2.95 -8.47
CA PHE A 217 9.76 4.08 -9.22
C PHE A 217 10.76 4.76 -10.17
N GLY A 218 11.93 4.16 -10.39
CA GLY A 218 13.05 4.79 -11.09
C GLY A 218 13.83 5.79 -10.22
N PRO A 219 14.84 6.48 -10.78
CA PRO A 219 15.55 7.54 -10.07
C PRO A 219 14.59 8.69 -9.74
N GLU A 220 14.65 9.19 -8.51
CA GLU A 220 13.96 10.42 -8.12
C GLU A 220 14.52 11.59 -8.94
N GLU A 221 13.64 12.38 -9.57
CA GLU A 221 14.08 13.64 -10.17
C GLU A 221 14.66 14.53 -9.06
N PRO A 222 15.81 15.19 -9.29
CA PRO A 222 16.37 16.11 -8.31
C PRO A 222 15.31 17.15 -7.93
N PRO A 223 15.25 17.57 -6.65
CA PRO A 223 14.31 18.61 -6.25
C PRO A 223 14.49 19.83 -7.16
N GLU A 224 13.37 20.35 -7.69
CA GLU A 224 13.40 21.60 -8.45
C GLU A 224 14.09 22.66 -7.60
N GLY A 225 15.27 23.09 -8.07
CA GLY A 225 16.00 24.15 -7.42
C GLY A 225 15.15 25.43 -7.37
N PRO A 226 15.41 26.34 -6.42
CA PRO A 226 14.65 27.58 -6.32
C PRO A 226 14.62 28.30 -7.67
N PRO A 227 13.48 28.93 -8.04
CA PRO A 227 13.33 29.60 -9.32
C PRO A 227 14.47 30.60 -9.53
N GLN A 228 15.18 30.47 -10.65
CA GLN A 228 16.23 31.42 -11.01
C GLN A 228 15.64 32.83 -11.06
N PRO A 229 16.26 33.82 -10.38
CA PRO A 229 15.79 35.20 -10.44
C PRO A 229 15.77 35.67 -11.89
N SER A 230 14.61 36.14 -12.35
CA SER A 230 14.46 36.82 -13.63
C SER A 230 15.44 37.98 -13.69
N THR A 231 16.37 37.95 -14.65
CA THR A 231 17.27 39.07 -14.91
C THR A 231 16.48 40.10 -15.70
N GLU A 232 15.71 40.93 -15.00
CA GLU A 232 15.08 42.11 -15.59
C GLU A 232 16.21 43.07 -15.98
N LYS A 233 16.46 43.17 -17.28
CA LYS A 233 17.36 44.19 -17.84
C LYS A 233 16.73 45.54 -17.59
N GLN A 234 17.31 46.29 -16.68
CA GLN A 234 17.03 47.70 -16.48
C GLN A 234 17.55 48.47 -17.70
N GLU A 235 16.65 48.86 -18.61
CA GLU A 235 16.92 49.93 -19.57
C GLU A 235 17.02 51.25 -18.78
N VAL A 236 18.17 51.91 -18.88
CA VAL A 236 18.38 53.25 -18.34
C VAL A 236 18.20 54.25 -19.49
N PRO A 237 17.36 55.30 -19.32
CA PRO A 237 17.14 56.34 -20.32
C PRO A 237 18.31 57.31 -20.49
#